data_AF-D5EXS1-F1
#
_entry.id   AF-D5EXS1-F1
#
_cell.length_a   1.000
_cell.length_b   1.000
_cell.length_c   1.000
_cell.angle_alpha   90.00
_cell.angle_beta   90.00
_cell.angle_gamma   90.00
#
_symmetry.space_group_name_H-M   'P 1'
#
loop_
_entity.id
_entity.type
_entity.pdbx_description
1 polymer ?
#
loop_
_entity_poly.entity_id
_entity_poly.type
_entity_poly.pdbx_seq_one_letter_code
_entity_poly.pdbx_strand_id
1 'polypeptide(L)'
;MRVSSLYVHNAELPGAHFSIPELNGRKVYLVETLAVINAIVERGTMMLYGGHGGGKTTLSKYLGQIFMHYSKDKIEDCILRGHPQLTEEKILGSLDFAQMMNPELIKEGKVKVIWNDFVDSSWKIIDEINRLSPYAQNILLSLLAEGSVKYHNQSRTLAPFTLFATMNPKDNANFELSLPFLDRFALALPITMPDYDSFSTIGRKDKIDNNLNEWLRDFSLQDVQEEVKNIHYTDEAELFVNFLIDSYRLCCRISKETNESLSVDKTLCKGCHMDAKDKVCCKIKHPLSVRVKEDLYRYGKAIAWFLGDEKVEVKHIEILAPYLIWHRSELSKKFCDELVQNKCEHSSLRTDNDVLVDIQLDATKDIIKLIRKEFDGVKSFLFEFEDVKKGKLSEEEFDKLISASESSQNNFLILTSEIVPILKGKYAPVYNEICKYNDKISITTDFKTLKSIKDELAYRYDIPNRAYIFEQIVQRLRVLQSNEYTFTLTDESIKSVDSIRNLVLKVQPNFPKRVTMFKKIPLMDFNNDECELAIKCISQGKWEFYFKGEETNIIYKILSDING
;
A
#
# COMPACT_ATOMS: atom_id res chain seq x y z
N MET A 1 11.73 -10.45 -19.74
CA MET A 1 10.49 -11.25 -19.92
C MET A 1 10.01 -11.34 -21.35
N ARG A 2 9.90 -10.22 -22.09
CA ARG A 2 9.41 -10.26 -23.49
C ARG A 2 10.39 -10.85 -24.50
N VAL A 3 11.70 -10.76 -24.24
CA VAL A 3 12.76 -11.36 -25.08
C VAL A 3 12.69 -12.89 -25.09
N SER A 4 12.13 -13.51 -24.04
CA SER A 4 12.07 -14.96 -23.85
C SER A 4 10.74 -15.60 -24.29
N SER A 5 10.00 -14.97 -25.21
CA SER A 5 8.72 -15.45 -25.75
C SER A 5 7.67 -15.83 -24.70
N LEU A 6 7.73 -15.18 -23.54
CA LEU A 6 6.71 -15.39 -22.52
C LEU A 6 5.46 -14.64 -22.94
N TYR A 7 4.34 -15.34 -23.08
CA TYR A 7 3.08 -14.65 -23.22
C TYR A 7 2.73 -13.96 -21.92
N VAL A 8 2.85 -12.64 -21.94
CA VAL A 8 2.27 -11.74 -20.96
C VAL A 8 1.30 -10.87 -21.73
N HIS A 9 0.04 -10.82 -21.29
CA HIS A 9 -1.00 -10.06 -21.95
C HIS A 9 -0.50 -8.64 -22.32
N ASN A 10 -0.70 -8.24 -23.57
CA ASN A 10 -0.17 -6.97 -24.11
C ASN A 10 -1.00 -5.73 -23.75
N ALA A 11 -1.93 -5.86 -22.79
CA ALA A 11 -2.70 -4.72 -22.30
C ALA A 11 -1.78 -3.68 -21.68
N GLU A 12 -1.96 -2.44 -22.07
CA GLU A 12 -1.36 -1.29 -21.41
C GLU A 12 -2.15 -0.95 -20.15
N LEU A 13 -1.44 -0.46 -19.13
CA LEU A 13 -2.05 0.10 -17.93
C LEU A 13 -2.54 1.52 -18.27
N PRO A 14 -3.86 1.77 -18.35
CA PRO A 14 -4.36 3.04 -18.85
C PRO A 14 -3.92 4.21 -17.97
N GLY A 15 -3.39 5.26 -18.57
CA GLY A 15 -2.95 6.48 -17.85
C GLY A 15 -1.58 6.39 -17.17
N ALA A 16 -0.90 5.23 -17.22
CA ALA A 16 0.44 5.08 -16.65
C ALA A 16 1.53 5.40 -17.67
N HIS A 17 2.48 6.25 -17.28
CA HIS A 17 3.66 6.62 -18.08
C HIS A 17 4.90 6.65 -17.18
N PHE A 18 6.07 6.30 -17.73
CA PHE A 18 7.32 6.42 -17.01
C PHE A 18 7.78 7.89 -17.00
N SER A 19 8.13 8.40 -15.82
CA SER A 19 8.73 9.73 -15.66
C SER A 19 10.23 9.74 -15.93
N ILE A 20 10.84 8.55 -16.01
CA ILE A 20 12.26 8.38 -16.31
C ILE A 20 12.52 8.71 -17.79
N PRO A 21 13.42 9.66 -18.12
CA PRO A 21 13.66 10.10 -19.50
C PRO A 21 14.04 8.97 -20.45
N GLU A 22 14.79 7.99 -19.96
CA GLU A 22 15.26 6.82 -20.71
C GLU A 22 14.14 5.84 -21.07
N LEU A 23 13.03 5.88 -20.32
CA LEU A 23 11.88 4.98 -20.47
C LEU A 23 10.62 5.67 -21.01
N ASN A 24 10.70 6.95 -21.38
CA ASN A 24 9.54 7.76 -21.79
C ASN A 24 8.80 7.18 -23.01
N GLY A 25 9.51 6.49 -23.92
CA GLY A 25 8.89 5.81 -25.08
C GLY A 25 8.34 4.41 -24.79
N ARG A 26 8.53 3.88 -23.57
CA ARG A 26 8.14 2.52 -23.21
C ARG A 26 6.70 2.49 -22.71
N LYS A 27 5.90 1.62 -23.34
CA LYS A 27 4.55 1.31 -22.89
C LYS A 27 4.57 0.64 -21.52
N VAL A 28 3.67 1.05 -20.63
CA VAL A 28 3.49 0.45 -19.31
C VAL A 28 2.51 -0.70 -19.44
N TYR A 29 2.99 -1.94 -19.35
CA TYR A 29 2.15 -3.12 -19.51
C TYR A 29 1.48 -3.52 -18.20
N LEU A 30 0.18 -3.77 -18.24
CA LEU A 30 -0.67 -4.03 -17.07
C LEU A 30 -0.17 -5.21 -16.22
N VAL A 31 -0.03 -6.40 -16.83
CA VAL A 31 0.31 -7.62 -16.08
C VAL A 31 1.73 -7.55 -15.53
N GLU A 32 2.69 -7.07 -16.32
CA GLU A 32 4.09 -6.94 -15.89
C GLU A 32 4.22 -5.96 -14.73
N THR A 33 3.59 -4.79 -14.86
CA THR A 33 3.65 -3.72 -13.86
C THR A 33 3.05 -4.17 -12.54
N LEU A 34 1.84 -4.72 -12.55
CA LEU A 34 1.19 -5.17 -11.32
C LEU A 34 1.92 -6.36 -10.66
N ALA A 35 2.47 -7.28 -11.45
CA ALA A 35 3.22 -8.41 -10.92
C ALA A 35 4.57 -7.99 -10.33
N VAL A 36 5.27 -7.02 -10.93
CA VAL A 36 6.51 -6.45 -10.39
C VAL A 36 6.22 -5.66 -9.13
N ILE A 37 5.20 -4.79 -9.16
CA ILE A 37 4.75 -4.02 -7.98
C ILE A 37 4.42 -4.97 -6.81
N ASN A 38 3.77 -6.10 -7.08
CA ASN A 38 3.51 -7.10 -6.05
C ASN A 38 4.78 -7.69 -5.43
N ALA A 39 5.85 -7.85 -6.20
CA ALA A 39 7.12 -8.38 -5.71
C ALA A 39 7.87 -7.37 -4.83
N ILE A 40 7.89 -6.10 -5.22
CA ILE A 40 8.60 -5.04 -4.51
C ILE A 40 7.84 -4.50 -3.28
N VAL A 41 6.59 -4.92 -3.06
CA VAL A 41 5.86 -4.65 -1.83
C VAL A 41 6.10 -5.78 -0.84
N GLU A 42 6.48 -5.43 0.39
CA GLU A 42 6.58 -6.42 1.47
C GLU A 42 5.24 -7.09 1.75
N ARG A 43 5.27 -8.42 1.88
CA ARG A 43 4.05 -9.23 2.09
C ARG A 43 3.03 -8.98 0.98
N GLY A 44 3.50 -8.77 -0.24
CA GLY A 44 2.66 -8.57 -1.41
C GLY A 44 1.90 -9.84 -1.78
N THR A 45 0.59 -9.72 -1.97
CA THR A 45 -0.30 -10.83 -2.31
C THR A 45 -1.07 -10.51 -3.60
N MET A 46 -0.84 -11.27 -4.66
CA MET A 46 -1.52 -11.09 -5.95
C MET A 46 -2.26 -12.36 -6.37
N MET A 47 -3.49 -12.19 -6.84
CA MET A 47 -4.31 -13.24 -7.43
C MET A 47 -4.42 -13.04 -8.95
N LEU A 48 -4.08 -14.09 -9.70
CA LEU A 48 -4.19 -14.15 -11.16
C LEU A 48 -5.40 -15.00 -11.54
N TYR A 49 -6.46 -14.35 -11.98
CA TYR A 49 -7.70 -15.00 -12.40
C TYR A 49 -7.72 -15.20 -13.91
N GLY A 50 -8.16 -16.34 -14.44
CA GLY A 50 -8.34 -16.49 -15.89
C GLY A 50 -8.38 -17.93 -16.38
N GLY A 51 -8.63 -18.15 -17.67
CA GLY A 51 -8.71 -19.49 -18.27
C GLY A 51 -7.41 -20.31 -18.22
N HIS A 52 -7.53 -21.59 -18.56
CA HIS A 52 -6.39 -22.51 -18.68
C HIS A 52 -5.44 -22.04 -19.80
N GLY A 53 -4.12 -22.18 -19.58
CA GLY A 53 -3.12 -21.87 -20.60
C GLY A 53 -2.71 -20.40 -20.75
N GLY A 54 -3.24 -19.49 -19.91
CA GLY A 54 -2.87 -18.06 -19.93
C GLY A 54 -1.47 -17.70 -19.39
N GLY A 55 -0.58 -18.68 -19.17
CA GLY A 55 0.78 -18.43 -18.65
C GLY A 55 0.86 -17.93 -17.21
N LYS A 56 -0.22 -18.01 -16.42
CA LYS A 56 -0.32 -17.45 -15.06
C LYS A 56 0.75 -18.00 -14.10
N THR A 57 0.79 -19.31 -13.93
CA THR A 57 1.77 -19.99 -13.07
C THR A 57 3.18 -19.82 -13.61
N THR A 58 3.32 -19.79 -14.93
CA THR A 58 4.59 -19.58 -15.61
C THR A 58 5.18 -18.20 -15.30
N LEU A 59 4.37 -17.13 -15.37
CA LEU A 59 4.77 -15.77 -15.01
C LEU A 59 5.34 -15.71 -13.58
N SER A 60 4.62 -16.26 -12.60
CA SER A 60 5.04 -16.28 -11.20
C SER A 60 6.35 -17.05 -10.99
N LYS A 61 6.58 -18.13 -11.75
CA LYS A 61 7.84 -18.90 -11.72
C LYS A 61 9.03 -18.10 -12.26
N TYR A 62 8.83 -17.34 -13.32
CA TYR A 62 9.90 -16.54 -13.92
C TYR A 62 10.25 -15.31 -13.10
N LEU A 63 9.25 -14.62 -12.54
CA LEU A 63 9.47 -13.54 -11.59
C LEU A 63 10.29 -14.03 -10.38
N GLY A 64 9.96 -15.20 -9.83
CA GLY A 64 10.70 -15.78 -8.72
C GLY A 64 12.16 -16.13 -9.06
N GLN A 65 12.43 -16.66 -10.25
CA GLN A 65 13.80 -16.89 -10.73
C GLN A 65 14.59 -15.59 -10.86
N ILE A 66 13.95 -14.53 -11.37
CA ILE A 66 14.60 -13.23 -11.61
C ILE A 66 14.88 -12.49 -10.29
N PHE A 67 13.91 -12.42 -9.38
CA PHE A 67 14.04 -11.65 -8.14
C PHE A 67 14.76 -12.37 -7.02
N MET A 68 14.67 -13.71 -6.96
CA MET A 68 15.28 -14.50 -5.89
C MET A 68 16.54 -15.24 -6.33
N HIS A 69 16.88 -15.21 -7.62
CA HIS A 69 17.97 -16.00 -8.22
C HIS A 69 17.89 -17.50 -7.92
N TYR A 70 16.68 -18.01 -7.67
CA TYR A 70 16.46 -19.42 -7.37
C TYR A 70 16.56 -20.28 -8.64
N SER A 71 16.95 -21.55 -8.48
CA SER A 71 16.88 -22.52 -9.57
C SER A 71 15.42 -22.85 -9.90
N LYS A 72 15.18 -23.38 -11.10
CA LYS A 72 13.85 -23.86 -11.52
C LYS A 72 13.27 -24.88 -10.53
N ASP A 73 14.09 -25.81 -10.06
CA ASP A 73 13.67 -26.85 -9.13
C ASP A 73 13.24 -26.27 -7.79
N LYS A 74 14.06 -25.37 -7.21
CA LYS A 74 13.73 -24.69 -5.95
C LYS A 74 12.43 -23.88 -6.05
N ILE A 75 12.17 -23.28 -7.22
CA ILE A 75 10.90 -22.58 -7.46
C ILE A 75 9.71 -23.54 -7.53
N GLU A 76 9.86 -24.75 -8.07
CA GLU A 76 8.80 -25.77 -8.03
C GLU A 76 8.49 -26.24 -6.60
N ASP A 77 9.51 -26.36 -5.74
CA ASP A 77 9.35 -26.71 -4.32
C ASP A 77 8.59 -25.63 -3.54
N CYS A 78 8.64 -24.38 -4.02
CA CYS A 78 7.89 -23.25 -3.47
C CYS A 78 6.42 -23.19 -3.90
N ILE A 79 5.90 -24.20 -4.63
CA ILE A 79 4.55 -24.20 -5.19
C ILE A 79 3.62 -25.12 -4.41
N LEU A 80 2.58 -24.53 -3.84
CA LEU A 80 1.45 -25.25 -3.29
C LEU A 80 0.41 -25.48 -4.39
N ARG A 81 0.28 -26.72 -4.87
CA ARG A 81 -0.74 -27.08 -5.86
C ARG A 81 -2.08 -27.38 -5.19
N GLY A 82 -3.12 -26.66 -5.59
CA GLY A 82 -4.46 -26.78 -5.07
C GLY A 82 -5.07 -28.14 -5.36
N HIS A 83 -5.43 -28.87 -4.32
CA HIS A 83 -6.13 -30.15 -4.42
C HIS A 83 -7.17 -30.29 -3.29
N PRO A 84 -8.37 -30.84 -3.55
CA PRO A 84 -9.42 -30.94 -2.53
C PRO A 84 -9.02 -31.75 -1.28
N GLN A 85 -8.16 -32.76 -1.47
CA GLN A 85 -7.68 -33.66 -0.40
C GLN A 85 -6.33 -33.22 0.20
N LEU A 86 -5.94 -31.96 0.02
CA LEU A 86 -4.68 -31.45 0.56
C LEU A 86 -4.76 -31.39 2.10
N THR A 87 -3.83 -32.05 2.77
CA THR A 87 -3.75 -32.11 4.24
C THR A 87 -2.95 -30.94 4.80
N GLU A 88 -3.19 -30.60 6.06
CA GLU A 88 -2.41 -29.57 6.79
C GLU A 88 -0.90 -29.86 6.74
N GLU A 89 -0.51 -31.13 6.87
CA GLU A 89 0.89 -31.58 6.79
C GLU A 89 1.57 -31.22 5.46
N LYS A 90 0.84 -31.36 4.34
CA LYS A 90 1.37 -31.00 3.01
C LYS A 90 1.41 -29.49 2.76
N ILE A 91 0.61 -28.71 3.49
CA ILE A 91 0.59 -27.25 3.37
C ILE A 91 1.70 -26.65 4.25
N LEU A 92 1.74 -27.04 5.51
CA LEU A 92 2.57 -26.41 6.54
C LEU A 92 3.89 -27.16 6.77
N GLY A 93 3.81 -28.44 7.10
CA GLY A 93 4.95 -29.22 7.54
C GLY A 93 4.55 -30.49 8.26
N SER A 94 5.50 -31.39 8.45
CA SER A 94 5.31 -32.65 9.15
C SER A 94 6.06 -32.67 10.48
N LEU A 95 5.69 -33.59 11.37
CA LEU A 95 6.48 -33.86 12.56
C LEU A 95 7.78 -34.58 12.19
N ASP A 96 8.84 -34.30 12.95
CA ASP A 96 10.13 -34.98 12.77
C ASP A 96 10.00 -36.48 13.13
N PHE A 97 9.85 -37.32 12.10
CA PHE A 97 9.75 -38.77 12.25
C PHE A 97 10.96 -39.38 12.95
N ALA A 98 12.16 -38.81 12.80
CA ALA A 98 13.35 -39.32 13.48
C ALA A 98 13.23 -39.17 15.00
N GLN A 99 12.66 -38.05 15.46
CA GLN A 99 12.39 -37.81 16.88
C GLN A 99 11.25 -38.68 17.42
N MET A 100 10.24 -39.00 16.59
CA MET A 100 9.16 -39.89 16.99
C MET A 100 9.62 -41.34 17.15
N MET A 101 10.51 -41.80 16.27
CA MET A 101 11.04 -43.17 16.30
C MET A 101 12.15 -43.35 17.35
N ASN A 102 12.82 -42.26 17.74
CA ASN A 102 13.87 -42.30 18.74
C ASN A 102 13.67 -41.19 19.79
N PRO A 103 12.92 -41.47 20.88
CA PRO A 103 12.59 -40.49 21.91
C PRO A 103 13.80 -39.82 22.58
N GLU A 104 15.00 -40.42 22.50
CA GLU A 104 16.25 -39.84 23.00
C GLU A 104 16.67 -38.57 22.24
N LEU A 105 16.19 -38.39 20.99
CA LEU A 105 16.45 -37.20 20.18
C LEU A 105 15.53 -36.02 20.54
N ILE A 106 14.49 -36.25 21.35
CA ILE A 106 13.54 -35.22 21.78
C ILE A 106 14.22 -34.35 22.85
N LYS A 107 14.73 -33.20 22.42
CA LYS A 107 15.21 -32.16 23.35
C LYS A 107 13.99 -31.48 23.98
N GLU A 108 13.99 -31.34 25.31
CA GLU A 108 12.96 -30.62 26.08
C GLU A 108 11.53 -31.20 26.01
N GLY A 109 11.37 -32.47 25.59
CA GLY A 109 10.07 -33.14 25.57
C GLY A 109 9.10 -32.65 24.48
N LYS A 110 9.55 -31.86 23.51
CA LYS A 110 8.73 -31.36 22.40
C LYS A 110 9.23 -31.88 21.05
N VAL A 111 8.36 -32.54 20.31
CA VAL A 111 8.64 -32.99 18.93
C VAL A 111 8.76 -31.76 18.01
N LYS A 112 9.84 -31.70 17.23
CA LYS A 112 10.12 -30.63 16.27
C LYS A 112 9.22 -30.74 15.03
N VAL A 113 8.75 -29.60 14.54
CA VAL A 113 8.06 -29.50 13.25
C VAL A 113 9.09 -29.24 12.14
N ILE A 114 9.06 -30.04 11.10
CA ILE A 114 9.78 -29.82 9.84
C ILE A 114 8.82 -29.09 8.90
N TRP A 115 9.08 -27.80 8.68
CA TRP A 115 8.26 -26.96 7.82
C TRP A 115 8.57 -27.24 6.35
N ASN A 116 7.54 -27.17 5.50
CA ASN A 116 7.70 -27.36 4.06
C ASN A 116 8.40 -26.16 3.42
N ASP A 117 9.07 -26.37 2.28
CA ASP A 117 9.78 -25.30 1.56
C ASP A 117 8.85 -24.15 1.14
N PHE A 118 7.58 -24.45 0.85
CA PHE A 118 6.54 -23.44 0.64
C PHE A 118 6.41 -22.46 1.81
N VAL A 119 6.53 -22.93 3.06
CA VAL A 119 6.45 -22.09 4.27
C VAL A 119 7.74 -21.29 4.45
N ASP A 120 8.90 -21.91 4.22
CA ASP A 120 10.21 -21.32 4.49
C ASP A 120 10.65 -20.30 3.43
N SER A 121 10.20 -20.45 2.19
CA SER A 121 10.57 -19.58 1.09
C SER A 121 9.95 -18.18 1.18
N SER A 122 10.72 -17.13 0.93
CA SER A 122 10.18 -15.78 0.73
C SER A 122 9.40 -15.61 -0.58
N TRP A 123 9.43 -16.59 -1.51
CA TRP A 123 8.60 -16.58 -2.72
C TRP A 123 7.61 -17.73 -2.67
N LYS A 124 6.32 -17.43 -2.67
CA LYS A 124 5.24 -18.41 -2.50
C LYS A 124 4.32 -18.41 -3.72
N ILE A 125 4.01 -19.59 -4.25
CA ILE A 125 3.04 -19.72 -5.34
C ILE A 125 1.94 -20.70 -4.90
N ILE A 126 0.68 -20.29 -5.01
CA ILE A 126 -0.48 -21.15 -4.82
C ILE A 126 -1.15 -21.35 -6.17
N ASP A 127 -1.04 -22.55 -6.72
CA ASP A 127 -1.65 -22.87 -8.02
C ASP A 127 -3.07 -23.40 -7.80
N GLU A 128 -4.05 -22.89 -8.54
CA GLU A 128 -5.46 -23.30 -8.47
C GLU A 128 -6.05 -23.21 -7.06
N ILE A 129 -5.97 -22.01 -6.46
CA ILE A 129 -6.39 -21.74 -5.08
C ILE A 129 -7.85 -22.12 -4.80
N ASN A 130 -8.71 -22.05 -5.80
CA ASN A 130 -10.12 -22.42 -5.72
C ASN A 130 -10.38 -23.94 -5.70
N ARG A 131 -9.36 -24.79 -5.86
CA ARG A 131 -9.45 -26.25 -5.65
C ARG A 131 -9.17 -26.66 -4.20
N LEU A 132 -8.70 -25.72 -3.37
CA LEU A 132 -8.45 -25.98 -1.95
C LEU A 132 -9.77 -26.06 -1.19
N SER A 133 -9.89 -27.06 -0.31
CA SER A 133 -11.03 -27.19 0.59
C SER A 133 -11.13 -25.97 1.54
N PRO A 134 -12.32 -25.66 2.09
CA PRO A 134 -12.47 -24.55 3.04
C PRO A 134 -11.53 -24.67 4.26
N TYR A 135 -11.23 -25.89 4.70
CA TYR A 135 -10.28 -26.14 5.79
C TYR A 135 -8.84 -25.74 5.39
N ALA A 136 -8.39 -26.13 4.19
CA ALA A 136 -7.08 -25.72 3.67
C ALA A 136 -6.99 -24.20 3.45
N GLN A 137 -8.07 -23.57 2.98
CA GLN A 137 -8.14 -22.10 2.87
C GLN A 137 -8.01 -21.42 4.24
N ASN A 138 -8.65 -21.95 5.28
CA ASN A 138 -8.54 -21.41 6.64
C ASN A 138 -7.12 -21.51 7.21
N ILE A 139 -6.38 -22.58 6.92
CA ILE A 139 -4.97 -22.69 7.32
C ILE A 139 -4.13 -21.57 6.67
N LEU A 140 -4.38 -21.31 5.39
CA LEU A 140 -3.69 -20.23 4.66
C LEU A 140 -4.09 -18.83 5.14
N LEU A 141 -5.26 -18.66 5.76
CA LEU A 141 -5.67 -17.36 6.31
C LEU A 141 -4.67 -16.87 7.36
N SER A 142 -4.18 -17.71 8.27
CA SER A 142 -3.19 -17.29 9.28
C SER A 142 -1.89 -16.80 8.63
N LEU A 143 -1.44 -17.50 7.59
CA LEU A 143 -0.27 -17.12 6.80
C LEU A 143 -0.48 -15.76 6.12
N LEU A 144 -1.63 -15.56 5.46
CA LEU A 144 -1.95 -14.33 4.73
C LEU A 144 -2.30 -13.14 5.66
N ALA A 145 -2.84 -13.42 6.85
CA ALA A 145 -3.29 -12.41 7.80
C ALA A 145 -2.16 -11.90 8.69
N GLU A 146 -1.44 -12.83 9.33
CA GLU A 146 -0.50 -12.52 10.41
C GLU A 146 0.95 -12.67 9.97
N GLY A 147 1.20 -13.33 8.83
CA GLY A 147 2.55 -13.76 8.46
C GLY A 147 3.09 -14.80 9.43
N SER A 148 2.22 -15.58 10.07
CA SER A 148 2.59 -16.65 10.98
C SER A 148 1.85 -17.92 10.63
N VAL A 149 2.49 -19.05 10.89
CA VAL A 149 1.89 -20.37 10.76
C VAL A 149 1.96 -21.09 12.09
N LYS A 150 0.92 -21.86 12.39
CA LYS A 150 0.84 -22.68 13.59
C LYS A 150 0.57 -24.11 13.17
N TYR A 151 1.37 -25.03 13.70
CA TYR A 151 1.18 -26.45 13.50
C TYR A 151 1.45 -27.17 14.82
N HIS A 152 0.46 -27.92 15.29
CA HIS A 152 0.40 -28.41 16.67
C HIS A 152 0.68 -27.29 17.70
N ASN A 153 1.66 -27.49 18.58
CA ASN A 153 2.04 -26.53 19.63
C ASN A 153 3.24 -25.66 19.22
N GLN A 154 3.59 -25.61 17.94
CA GLN A 154 4.66 -24.76 17.43
C GLN A 154 4.08 -23.66 16.54
N SER A 155 4.52 -22.43 16.79
CA SER A 155 4.21 -21.26 15.97
C SER A 155 5.49 -20.75 15.34
N ARG A 156 5.44 -20.40 14.06
CA ARG A 156 6.57 -19.82 13.32
C ARG A 156 6.13 -18.53 12.65
N THR A 157 6.81 -17.44 12.98
CA THR A 157 6.69 -16.17 12.26
C THR A 157 7.52 -16.25 10.98
N LEU A 158 6.92 -15.86 9.86
CA LEU A 158 7.57 -15.87 8.56
C LEU A 158 8.27 -14.53 8.32
N ALA A 159 9.42 -14.60 7.63
CA ALA A 159 10.05 -13.42 7.06
C ALA A 159 9.13 -12.77 6.00
N PRO A 160 9.38 -11.51 5.58
CA PRO A 160 8.70 -10.92 4.45
C PRO A 160 8.70 -11.86 3.24
N PHE A 161 7.53 -12.04 2.63
CA PHE A 161 7.34 -12.92 1.50
C PHE A 161 6.52 -12.24 0.40
N THR A 162 6.61 -12.75 -0.81
CA THR A 162 5.74 -12.41 -1.93
C THR A 162 4.94 -13.63 -2.30
N LEU A 163 3.63 -13.46 -2.48
CA LEU A 163 2.72 -14.54 -2.82
C LEU A 163 1.97 -14.27 -4.12
N PHE A 164 1.95 -15.28 -4.99
CA PHE A 164 1.13 -15.33 -6.19
C PHE A 164 0.15 -16.50 -6.11
N ALA A 165 -1.14 -16.22 -6.19
CA ALA A 165 -2.17 -17.23 -6.33
C ALA A 165 -2.71 -17.25 -7.76
N THR A 166 -2.97 -18.44 -8.30
CA THR A 166 -3.70 -18.58 -9.58
C THR A 166 -5.10 -19.12 -9.31
N MET A 167 -6.07 -18.63 -10.06
CA MET A 167 -7.45 -19.08 -9.99
C MET A 167 -7.98 -19.32 -11.41
N ASN A 168 -8.59 -20.48 -11.62
CA ASN A 168 -9.31 -20.79 -12.85
C ASN A 168 -10.81 -20.46 -12.68
N PRO A 169 -11.57 -20.23 -13.77
CA PRO A 169 -13.00 -19.94 -13.69
C PRO A 169 -13.77 -21.10 -13.06
N LYS A 170 -15.00 -20.85 -12.61
CA LYS A 170 -15.85 -21.85 -11.94
C LYS A 170 -15.98 -23.12 -12.80
N ASP A 171 -15.65 -24.24 -12.18
CA ASP A 171 -15.78 -25.62 -12.67
C ASP A 171 -16.37 -26.45 -11.51
N ASN A 172 -16.92 -27.63 -11.80
CA ASN A 172 -17.66 -28.46 -10.84
C ASN A 172 -16.80 -28.90 -9.62
N ALA A 173 -15.48 -28.84 -9.74
CA ALA A 173 -14.53 -29.21 -8.70
C ALA A 173 -14.02 -28.01 -7.86
N ASN A 174 -14.57 -26.81 -8.04
CA ASN A 174 -14.07 -25.61 -7.37
C ASN A 174 -14.90 -25.26 -6.13
N PHE A 175 -14.22 -24.85 -5.06
CA PHE A 175 -14.81 -24.27 -3.86
C PHE A 175 -14.94 -22.75 -4.01
N GLU A 176 -16.02 -22.18 -3.47
CA GLU A 176 -16.20 -20.73 -3.46
C GLU A 176 -15.25 -20.09 -2.44
N LEU A 177 -14.54 -19.04 -2.87
CA LEU A 177 -13.72 -18.23 -1.98
C LEU A 177 -14.60 -17.21 -1.25
N SER A 178 -14.49 -17.15 0.07
CA SER A 178 -15.22 -16.18 0.87
C SER A 178 -14.65 -14.77 0.70
N LEU A 179 -15.48 -13.73 0.87
CA LEU A 179 -15.03 -12.34 0.82
C LEU A 179 -13.89 -12.04 1.83
N PRO A 180 -13.92 -12.55 3.08
CA PRO A 180 -12.80 -12.39 4.02
C PRO A 180 -11.48 -13.02 3.56
N PHE A 181 -11.54 -14.03 2.69
CA PHE A 181 -10.35 -14.66 2.09
C PHE A 181 -9.82 -13.82 0.92
N LEU A 182 -10.71 -13.36 0.03
CA LEU A 182 -10.36 -12.47 -1.09
C LEU A 182 -9.78 -11.13 -0.61
N ASP A 183 -10.27 -10.59 0.51
CA ASP A 183 -9.77 -9.39 1.18
C ASP A 183 -8.31 -9.52 1.71
N ARG A 184 -7.71 -10.72 1.64
CA ARG A 184 -6.30 -10.97 2.00
C ARG A 184 -5.36 -10.87 0.81
N PHE A 185 -5.90 -10.87 -0.41
CA PHE A 185 -5.14 -10.63 -1.64
C PHE A 185 -5.19 -9.15 -1.95
N ALA A 186 -4.04 -8.47 -1.96
CA ALA A 186 -3.95 -7.05 -2.30
C ALA A 186 -4.42 -6.80 -3.72
N LEU A 187 -3.78 -7.45 -4.69
CA LEU A 187 -4.10 -7.31 -6.11
C LEU A 187 -4.88 -8.52 -6.61
N ALA A 188 -5.85 -8.28 -7.49
CA ALA A 188 -6.40 -9.31 -8.34
C ALA A 188 -6.45 -8.85 -9.80
N LEU A 189 -6.03 -9.72 -10.71
CA LEU A 189 -5.92 -9.39 -12.13
C LEU A 189 -6.53 -10.51 -12.98
N PRO A 190 -7.57 -10.21 -13.79
CA PRO A 190 -8.02 -11.13 -14.83
C PRO A 190 -7.02 -11.16 -15.99
N ILE A 191 -6.56 -12.36 -16.36
CA ILE A 191 -5.70 -12.66 -17.50
C ILE A 191 -6.52 -13.41 -18.54
N THR A 192 -6.64 -12.83 -19.72
CA THR A 192 -7.27 -13.46 -20.90
C THR A 192 -6.25 -14.25 -21.72
N MET A 193 -6.78 -15.13 -22.57
CA MET A 193 -6.01 -15.92 -23.52
C MET A 193 -5.34 -14.99 -24.56
N PRO A 194 -4.14 -15.35 -25.10
CA PRO A 194 -3.52 -14.62 -26.19
C PRO A 194 -4.46 -14.33 -27.35
N ASP A 195 -4.27 -13.18 -27.99
CA ASP A 195 -4.77 -12.96 -29.34
C ASP A 195 -3.94 -13.76 -30.35
N TYR A 196 -4.46 -13.86 -31.58
CA TYR A 196 -3.84 -14.66 -32.63
C TYR A 196 -2.40 -14.23 -32.95
N ASP A 197 -2.13 -12.92 -32.92
CA ASP A 197 -0.79 -12.38 -33.17
C ASP A 197 0.20 -12.82 -32.08
N SER A 198 -0.18 -12.69 -30.82
CA SER A 198 0.65 -13.17 -29.71
C SER A 198 0.82 -14.69 -29.72
N PHE A 199 -0.19 -15.45 -30.15
CA PHE A 199 -0.10 -16.91 -30.29
C PHE A 199 1.04 -17.37 -31.21
N SER A 200 1.26 -16.65 -32.32
CA SER A 200 2.30 -16.99 -33.30
C SER A 200 3.72 -16.98 -32.71
N THR A 201 3.93 -16.22 -31.63
CA THR A 201 5.22 -16.07 -30.94
C THR A 201 5.47 -17.16 -29.89
N ILE A 202 4.42 -17.80 -29.38
CA ILE A 202 4.48 -18.76 -28.25
C ILE A 202 4.97 -20.16 -28.68
N GLY A 203 4.78 -20.53 -29.95
CA GLY A 203 5.01 -21.89 -30.46
C GLY A 203 6.42 -22.21 -30.98
N ARG A 204 7.29 -21.22 -31.20
CA ARG A 204 8.66 -21.44 -31.71
C ARG A 204 9.65 -21.68 -30.57
N LYS A 205 9.49 -22.79 -29.85
CA LYS A 205 10.39 -23.20 -28.75
C LYS A 205 11.51 -24.08 -29.28
N ASP A 206 12.76 -23.63 -29.14
CA ASP A 206 13.92 -24.54 -29.03
C ASP A 206 15.06 -24.01 -28.15
N LYS A 207 15.11 -22.72 -27.77
CA LYS A 207 16.16 -22.20 -26.88
C LYS A 207 15.64 -21.07 -26.00
N ILE A 208 15.06 -21.40 -24.85
CA ILE A 208 14.97 -20.42 -23.76
C ILE A 208 16.30 -20.49 -23.04
N ASP A 209 17.07 -19.41 -23.09
CA ASP A 209 18.34 -19.30 -22.37
C ASP A 209 18.11 -19.62 -20.88
N ASN A 210 18.80 -20.64 -20.37
CA ASN A 210 18.69 -21.07 -18.98
C ASN A 210 19.33 -20.07 -18.00
N ASN A 211 19.88 -18.96 -18.50
CA ASN A 211 20.64 -17.96 -17.75
C ASN A 211 19.78 -16.77 -17.26
N LEU A 212 18.50 -16.99 -16.94
CA LEU A 212 17.67 -15.93 -16.33
C LEU A 212 18.21 -15.47 -14.98
N ASN A 213 18.95 -16.34 -14.28
CA ASN A 213 19.59 -16.01 -13.01
C ASN A 213 20.77 -15.02 -13.19
N GLU A 214 21.24 -14.78 -14.42
CA GLU A 214 22.26 -13.77 -14.70
C GLU A 214 21.68 -12.35 -14.87
N TRP A 215 20.36 -12.24 -15.01
CA TRP A 215 19.70 -10.95 -15.04
C TRP A 215 19.60 -10.42 -13.60
N LEU A 216 19.88 -9.14 -13.39
CA LEU A 216 19.80 -8.48 -12.09
C LEU A 216 20.74 -9.06 -11.00
N ARG A 217 21.95 -9.52 -11.35
CA ARG A 217 22.90 -10.14 -10.37
C ARG A 217 23.18 -9.30 -9.11
N ASP A 218 23.20 -7.98 -9.23
CA ASP A 218 23.49 -7.06 -8.11
C ASP A 218 22.19 -6.49 -7.49
N PHE A 219 21.03 -7.08 -7.79
CA PHE A 219 19.74 -6.61 -7.32
C PHE A 219 19.34 -7.32 -6.03
N SER A 220 19.10 -6.54 -4.97
CA SER A 220 18.48 -7.02 -3.74
C SER A 220 17.01 -6.60 -3.71
N LEU A 221 16.11 -7.58 -3.67
CA LEU A 221 14.68 -7.30 -3.50
C LEU A 221 14.39 -6.58 -2.17
N GLN A 222 15.16 -6.89 -1.13
CA GLN A 222 15.00 -6.27 0.19
C GLN A 222 15.35 -4.78 0.17
N ASP A 223 16.42 -4.41 -0.54
CA ASP A 223 16.87 -3.02 -0.63
C ASP A 223 15.80 -2.17 -1.33
N VAL A 224 15.23 -2.70 -2.42
CA VAL A 224 14.13 -2.04 -3.14
C VAL A 224 12.86 -1.96 -2.29
N GLN A 225 12.53 -3.02 -1.54
CA GLN A 225 11.40 -3.00 -0.61
C GLN A 225 11.55 -1.88 0.44
N GLU A 226 12.76 -1.64 0.95
CA GLU A 226 13.06 -0.53 1.85
C GLU A 226 12.99 0.84 1.16
N GLU A 227 13.49 0.98 -0.07
CA GLU A 227 13.34 2.20 -0.86
C GLU A 227 11.87 2.57 -1.07
N VAL A 228 11.04 1.59 -1.45
CA VAL A 228 9.60 1.77 -1.66
C VAL A 228 8.92 2.27 -0.39
N LYS A 229 9.27 1.77 0.80
CA LYS A 229 8.68 2.24 2.06
C LYS A 229 8.90 3.72 2.31
N ASN A 230 10.04 4.26 1.87
CA ASN A 230 10.44 5.65 2.12
C ASN A 230 9.73 6.66 1.21
N ILE A 231 9.00 6.23 0.18
CA ILE A 231 8.24 7.15 -0.66
C ILE A 231 7.08 7.77 0.14
N HIS A 232 6.89 9.07 -0.04
CA HIS A 232 5.85 9.85 0.62
C HIS A 232 4.66 10.11 -0.28
N TYR A 233 3.49 10.27 0.34
CA TYR A 233 2.29 10.73 -0.34
C TYR A 233 2.27 12.24 -0.42
N THR A 234 1.60 12.76 -1.44
CA THR A 234 1.14 14.14 -1.44
C THR A 234 -0.12 14.26 -0.58
N ASP A 235 -0.33 15.41 0.07
CA ASP A 235 -1.51 15.66 0.91
C ASP A 235 -2.82 15.41 0.12
N GLU A 236 -2.86 15.76 -1.16
CA GLU A 236 -4.00 15.50 -2.03
C GLU A 236 -4.26 14.00 -2.23
N ALA A 237 -3.21 13.20 -2.40
CA ALA A 237 -3.35 11.74 -2.56
C ALA A 237 -3.83 11.07 -1.27
N GLU A 238 -3.38 11.51 -0.10
CA GLU A 238 -3.88 10.99 1.18
C GLU A 238 -5.36 11.31 1.38
N LEU A 239 -5.77 12.54 1.08
CA LEU A 239 -7.17 12.95 1.11
C LEU A 239 -8.00 12.12 0.12
N PHE A 240 -7.48 11.86 -1.08
CA PHE A 240 -8.17 11.04 -2.06
C PHE A 240 -8.35 9.59 -1.60
N VAL A 241 -7.34 8.97 -0.99
CA VAL A 241 -7.46 7.61 -0.44
C VAL A 241 -8.53 7.56 0.64
N ASN A 242 -8.55 8.52 1.56
CA ASN A 242 -9.58 8.59 2.61
C ASN A 242 -10.98 8.76 2.00
N PHE A 243 -11.13 9.71 1.09
CA PHE A 243 -12.39 9.99 0.39
C PHE A 243 -12.90 8.78 -0.39
N LEU A 244 -12.01 8.00 -1.02
CA LEU A 244 -12.35 6.78 -1.73
C LEU A 244 -12.95 5.74 -0.78
N ILE A 245 -12.28 5.46 0.36
CA ILE A 245 -12.78 4.50 1.35
C ILE A 245 -14.14 4.94 1.92
N ASP A 246 -14.26 6.22 2.26
CA ASP A 246 -15.51 6.78 2.78
C ASP A 246 -16.63 6.70 1.73
N SER A 247 -16.35 6.96 0.46
CA SER A 247 -17.33 6.85 -0.63
C SER A 247 -17.94 5.44 -0.75
N TYR A 248 -17.18 4.40 -0.40
CA TYR A 248 -17.70 3.02 -0.35
C TYR A 248 -18.53 2.73 0.90
N ARG A 249 -18.19 3.33 2.04
CA ARG A 249 -18.88 3.14 3.32
C ARG A 249 -20.19 3.90 3.40
N LEU A 250 -20.18 5.16 3.00
CA LEU A 250 -21.20 6.10 3.43
C LEU A 250 -22.58 5.85 2.80
N CYS A 251 -23.62 6.11 3.60
CA CYS A 251 -25.02 6.12 3.19
C CYS A 251 -25.81 7.07 4.08
N CYS A 252 -26.74 7.83 3.50
CA CYS A 252 -27.54 8.81 4.26
C CYS A 252 -28.67 8.17 5.10
N ARG A 253 -28.87 6.84 5.04
CA ARG A 253 -29.98 6.14 5.70
C ARG A 253 -29.54 5.14 6.76
N ILE A 254 -28.47 4.40 6.50
CA ILE A 254 -28.00 3.32 7.39
C ILE A 254 -26.48 3.29 7.42
N SER A 255 -25.91 2.68 8.46
CA SER A 255 -24.53 2.16 8.37
C SER A 255 -24.55 0.84 7.60
N LYS A 256 -23.77 0.77 6.51
CA LYS A 256 -23.66 -0.44 5.67
C LYS A 256 -22.89 -1.58 6.35
N GLU A 257 -22.15 -1.30 7.41
CA GLU A 257 -21.28 -2.28 8.10
C GLU A 257 -22.08 -3.26 8.97
N THR A 258 -23.17 -2.80 9.58
CA THR A 258 -23.88 -3.54 10.63
C THR A 258 -25.20 -4.15 10.17
N ASN A 259 -25.63 -3.89 8.94
CA ASN A 259 -26.98 -4.22 8.47
C ASN A 259 -26.96 -5.17 7.27
N GLU A 260 -27.30 -6.44 7.50
CA GLU A 260 -27.41 -7.45 6.42
C GLU A 260 -28.82 -7.51 5.79
N SER A 261 -29.83 -7.05 6.52
CA SER A 261 -31.25 -7.20 6.12
C SER A 261 -31.66 -6.24 5.00
N LEU A 262 -31.19 -4.99 5.07
CA LEU A 262 -31.43 -3.93 4.11
C LEU A 262 -30.21 -3.75 3.20
N SER A 263 -30.36 -4.04 1.91
CA SER A 263 -29.32 -3.82 0.91
C SER A 263 -29.80 -2.89 -0.21
N VAL A 264 -28.84 -2.34 -0.94
CA VAL A 264 -29.05 -1.48 -2.12
C VAL A 264 -29.96 -2.14 -3.15
N ASP A 265 -29.83 -3.44 -3.38
CA ASP A 265 -30.66 -4.20 -4.33
C ASP A 265 -32.12 -4.36 -3.88
N LYS A 266 -32.42 -4.17 -2.58
CA LYS A 266 -33.75 -4.31 -1.99
C LYS A 266 -34.49 -2.96 -1.98
N THR A 267 -34.95 -2.52 -0.81
CA THR A 267 -35.75 -1.30 -0.62
C THR A 267 -34.93 -0.10 -0.14
N LEU A 268 -33.62 -0.27 0.13
CA LEU A 268 -32.80 0.76 0.76
C LEU A 268 -32.76 2.07 -0.05
N CYS A 269 -32.64 2.00 -1.37
CA CYS A 269 -32.52 3.17 -2.24
C CYS A 269 -33.88 3.74 -2.69
N LYS A 270 -35.00 3.03 -2.51
CA LYS A 270 -36.31 3.50 -2.98
C LYS A 270 -36.69 4.83 -2.31
N GLY A 271 -36.97 5.86 -3.12
CA GLY A 271 -37.32 7.21 -2.67
C GLY A 271 -36.17 7.95 -1.96
N CYS A 272 -34.92 7.54 -2.16
CA CYS A 272 -33.75 8.23 -1.62
C CYS A 272 -33.31 9.35 -2.56
N HIS A 273 -32.97 10.52 -2.01
CA HIS A 273 -32.40 11.62 -2.79
C HIS A 273 -31.06 11.25 -3.46
N MET A 274 -30.33 10.30 -2.88
CA MET A 274 -29.03 9.83 -3.38
C MET A 274 -29.14 8.63 -4.33
N ASP A 275 -30.36 8.24 -4.71
CA ASP A 275 -30.61 7.23 -5.75
C ASP A 275 -30.53 7.88 -7.15
N ALA A 276 -29.33 8.31 -7.52
CA ALA A 276 -29.05 8.99 -8.78
C ALA A 276 -27.90 8.31 -9.54
N LYS A 277 -27.87 8.50 -10.87
CA LYS A 277 -26.86 7.88 -11.74
C LYS A 277 -25.43 8.27 -11.36
N ASP A 278 -25.20 9.52 -11.00
CA ASP A 278 -23.86 10.02 -10.66
C ASP A 278 -23.42 9.68 -9.23
N LYS A 279 -24.30 9.10 -8.40
CA LYS A 279 -23.99 8.79 -6.99
C LYS A 279 -23.43 7.39 -6.84
N VAL A 280 -22.40 7.29 -6.00
CA VAL A 280 -21.65 6.05 -5.76
C VAL A 280 -22.35 5.15 -4.73
N CYS A 281 -23.00 5.73 -3.73
CA CYS A 281 -23.56 4.98 -2.60
C CYS A 281 -24.63 3.94 -3.01
N CYS A 282 -25.41 4.22 -4.07
CA CYS A 282 -26.45 3.32 -4.61
C CYS A 282 -25.91 2.20 -5.51
N LYS A 283 -24.59 2.11 -5.70
CA LYS A 283 -23.94 1.07 -6.51
C LYS A 283 -23.20 0.02 -5.68
N ILE A 284 -23.03 0.29 -4.39
CA ILE A 284 -22.14 -0.48 -3.51
C ILE A 284 -22.96 -1.19 -2.45
N LYS A 285 -22.89 -2.53 -2.43
CA LYS A 285 -23.64 -3.36 -1.48
C LYS A 285 -22.89 -3.50 -0.15
N HIS A 286 -21.59 -3.82 -0.21
CA HIS A 286 -20.75 -3.99 0.98
C HIS A 286 -19.59 -2.98 0.98
N PRO A 287 -19.27 -2.38 2.15
CA PRO A 287 -18.19 -1.42 2.29
C PRO A 287 -16.82 -2.10 2.16
N LEU A 288 -15.77 -1.30 2.00
CA LEU A 288 -14.38 -1.78 1.95
C LEU A 288 -13.83 -2.02 3.35
N SER A 289 -12.89 -2.97 3.46
CA SER A 289 -12.14 -3.18 4.69
C SER A 289 -11.06 -2.11 4.89
N VAL A 290 -10.57 -1.98 6.12
CA VAL A 290 -9.43 -1.09 6.44
C VAL A 290 -8.15 -1.51 5.71
N ARG A 291 -8.02 -2.80 5.33
CA ARG A 291 -6.84 -3.29 4.58
C ARG A 291 -6.74 -2.68 3.19
N VAL A 292 -7.87 -2.34 2.56
CA VAL A 292 -7.84 -1.66 1.27
C VAL A 292 -7.10 -0.33 1.40
N LYS A 293 -7.33 0.41 2.50
CA LYS A 293 -6.57 1.63 2.79
C LYS A 293 -5.08 1.33 2.92
N GLU A 294 -4.70 0.37 3.76
CA GLU A 294 -3.30 -0.03 3.95
C GLU A 294 -2.62 -0.46 2.64
N ASP A 295 -3.33 -1.21 1.79
CA ASP A 295 -2.84 -1.66 0.49
C ASP A 295 -2.72 -0.51 -0.50
N LEU A 296 -3.66 0.43 -0.52
CA LEU A 296 -3.55 1.65 -1.33
C LEU A 296 -2.30 2.45 -0.94
N TYR A 297 -1.96 2.52 0.35
CA TYR A 297 -0.71 3.13 0.83
C TYR A 297 0.54 2.34 0.42
N ARG A 298 0.54 1.02 0.56
CA ARG A 298 1.72 0.18 0.22
C ARG A 298 1.98 0.12 -1.28
N TYR A 299 0.94 -0.17 -2.06
CA TYR A 299 1.03 -0.33 -3.51
C TYR A 299 1.15 1.01 -4.23
N GLY A 300 0.58 2.09 -3.70
CA GLY A 300 0.75 3.43 -4.28
C GLY A 300 2.20 3.93 -4.20
N LYS A 301 2.94 3.60 -3.12
CA LYS A 301 4.39 3.84 -3.08
C LYS A 301 5.12 3.03 -4.14
N ALA A 302 4.77 1.75 -4.27
CA ALA A 302 5.44 0.85 -5.19
C ALA A 302 5.20 1.22 -6.67
N ILE A 303 4.01 1.68 -7.06
CA ILE A 303 3.78 2.18 -8.43
C ILE A 303 4.51 3.50 -8.68
N ALA A 304 4.55 4.42 -7.72
CA ALA A 304 5.28 5.68 -7.86
C ALA A 304 6.78 5.40 -8.07
N TRP A 305 7.38 4.53 -7.24
CA TRP A 305 8.75 4.05 -7.41
C TRP A 305 8.97 3.44 -8.80
N PHE A 306 8.08 2.54 -9.22
CA PHE A 306 8.20 1.82 -10.49
C PHE A 306 8.11 2.74 -11.72
N LEU A 307 7.27 3.78 -11.66
CA LEU A 307 7.14 4.78 -12.72
C LEU A 307 8.26 5.84 -12.68
N GLY A 308 9.01 5.91 -11.58
CA GLY A 308 10.11 6.86 -11.35
C GLY A 308 9.64 8.22 -10.83
N ASP A 309 8.50 8.25 -10.13
CA ASP A 309 7.98 9.45 -9.47
C ASP A 309 8.48 9.53 -8.02
N GLU A 310 8.85 10.74 -7.57
CA GLU A 310 9.39 10.97 -6.21
C GLU A 310 8.32 10.82 -5.11
N LYS A 311 7.04 11.05 -5.45
CA LYS A 311 5.92 11.06 -4.52
C LYS A 311 4.69 10.38 -5.10
N VAL A 312 3.83 9.90 -4.22
CA VAL A 312 2.54 9.35 -4.63
C VAL A 312 1.51 10.46 -4.85
N GLU A 313 1.05 10.56 -6.09
CA GLU A 313 -0.01 11.47 -6.53
C GLU A 313 -1.35 10.75 -6.72
N VAL A 314 -2.43 11.51 -6.88
CA VAL A 314 -3.79 10.97 -7.08
C VAL A 314 -3.87 10.04 -8.30
N LYS A 315 -3.14 10.35 -9.37
CA LYS A 315 -3.10 9.55 -10.61
C LYS A 315 -2.68 8.10 -10.34
N HIS A 316 -1.74 7.88 -9.43
CA HIS A 316 -1.27 6.53 -9.07
C HIS A 316 -2.36 5.70 -8.40
N ILE A 317 -3.12 6.35 -7.52
CA ILE A 317 -4.21 5.72 -6.78
C ILE A 317 -5.37 5.42 -7.72
N GLU A 318 -5.71 6.32 -8.63
CA GLU A 318 -6.75 6.10 -9.65
C GLU A 318 -6.44 4.89 -10.54
N ILE A 319 -5.18 4.72 -10.95
CA ILE A 319 -4.74 3.60 -11.78
C ILE A 319 -4.78 2.27 -11.03
N LEU A 320 -4.38 2.25 -9.75
CA LEU A 320 -4.28 1.01 -8.96
C LEU A 320 -5.59 0.57 -8.30
N ALA A 321 -6.40 1.52 -7.84
CA ALA A 321 -7.59 1.25 -7.05
C ALA A 321 -8.54 0.21 -7.67
N PRO A 322 -8.80 0.19 -9.00
CA PRO A 322 -9.69 -0.80 -9.58
C PRO A 322 -9.22 -2.24 -9.32
N TYR A 323 -7.92 -2.48 -9.43
CA TYR A 323 -7.28 -3.80 -9.29
C TYR A 323 -7.10 -4.25 -7.84
N LEU A 324 -7.15 -3.30 -6.89
CA LEU A 324 -7.09 -3.56 -5.45
C LEU A 324 -8.48 -3.81 -4.84
N ILE A 325 -9.56 -3.35 -5.50
CA ILE A 325 -10.90 -3.25 -4.89
C ILE A 325 -11.88 -4.26 -5.45
N TRP A 326 -11.87 -4.54 -6.75
CA TRP A 326 -12.98 -5.24 -7.43
C TRP A 326 -13.31 -6.61 -6.82
N HIS A 327 -12.30 -7.38 -6.39
CA HIS A 327 -12.46 -8.69 -5.77
C HIS A 327 -12.82 -8.64 -4.28
N ARG A 328 -12.77 -7.45 -3.67
CA ARG A 328 -13.02 -7.20 -2.24
C ARG A 328 -14.35 -6.50 -1.97
N SER A 329 -15.04 -6.06 -3.01
CA SER A 329 -16.32 -5.37 -2.90
C SER A 329 -17.41 -6.12 -3.66
N GLU A 330 -18.62 -6.10 -3.13
CA GLU A 330 -19.80 -6.57 -3.85
C GLU A 330 -20.61 -5.35 -4.32
N LEU A 331 -20.86 -5.29 -5.62
CA LEU A 331 -21.61 -4.22 -6.25
C LEU A 331 -23.08 -4.61 -6.43
N SER A 332 -23.94 -3.60 -6.62
CA SER A 332 -25.37 -3.80 -6.89
C SER A 332 -25.57 -4.56 -8.19
N LYS A 333 -26.46 -5.56 -8.17
CA LYS A 333 -26.82 -6.32 -9.37
C LYS A 333 -27.40 -5.42 -10.46
N LYS A 334 -28.27 -4.48 -10.09
CA LYS A 334 -28.87 -3.53 -11.03
C LYS A 334 -27.82 -2.73 -11.79
N PHE A 335 -26.81 -2.24 -11.08
CA PHE A 335 -25.73 -1.47 -11.69
C PHE A 335 -24.89 -2.33 -12.65
N CYS A 336 -24.56 -3.56 -12.25
CA CYS A 336 -23.85 -4.50 -13.11
C CYS A 336 -24.67 -4.83 -14.37
N ASP A 337 -25.97 -5.08 -14.24
CA ASP A 337 -26.87 -5.41 -15.36
C ASP A 337 -27.01 -4.23 -16.33
N GLU A 338 -27.15 -3.00 -15.82
CA GLU A 338 -27.17 -1.76 -16.63
C GLU A 338 -25.87 -1.56 -17.42
N LEU A 339 -24.72 -1.82 -16.79
CA LEU A 339 -23.42 -1.73 -17.47
C LEU A 339 -23.29 -2.74 -18.62
N VAL A 340 -23.76 -3.97 -18.41
CA VAL A 340 -23.77 -5.00 -19.46
C VAL A 340 -24.65 -4.55 -20.63
N GLN A 341 -25.85 -4.05 -20.36
CA GLN A 341 -26.77 -3.57 -21.41
C GLN A 341 -26.16 -2.42 -22.22
N ASN A 342 -25.66 -1.38 -21.55
CA ASN A 342 -25.06 -0.22 -22.23
C ASN A 342 -23.87 -0.62 -23.11
N LYS A 343 -22.98 -1.50 -22.63
CA LYS A 343 -21.82 -1.95 -23.41
C LYS A 343 -22.21 -2.89 -24.56
N CYS A 344 -23.26 -3.70 -24.41
CA CYS A 344 -23.78 -4.55 -25.49
C CYS A 344 -24.45 -3.73 -26.60
N GLU A 345 -25.18 -2.65 -26.28
CA GLU A 345 -25.88 -1.82 -27.27
C GLU A 345 -24.93 -0.97 -28.13
N HIS A 346 -23.81 -0.49 -27.55
CA HIS A 346 -22.80 0.28 -28.27
C HIS A 346 -21.80 -0.59 -29.08
N SER A 347 -21.93 -1.92 -29.04
CA SER A 347 -20.98 -2.88 -29.63
C SER A 347 -21.09 -3.10 -31.16
N SER A 348 -21.64 -2.15 -31.91
CA SER A 348 -21.64 -2.18 -33.39
C SER A 348 -20.31 -1.72 -34.01
N LEU A 349 -19.37 -1.21 -33.20
CA LEU A 349 -18.01 -0.85 -33.60
C LEU A 349 -17.01 -1.59 -32.70
N ARG A 350 -16.57 -2.77 -33.16
CA ARG A 350 -15.46 -3.51 -32.54
C ARG A 350 -14.16 -2.73 -32.76
N THR A 351 -13.78 -1.88 -31.81
CA THR A 351 -12.37 -1.64 -31.52
C THR A 351 -11.90 -2.70 -30.53
N ASP A 352 -10.79 -3.37 -30.84
CA ASP A 352 -10.28 -4.60 -30.22
C ASP A 352 -9.96 -4.53 -28.70
N ASN A 353 -10.21 -3.40 -28.02
CA ASN A 353 -9.83 -3.18 -26.61
C ASN A 353 -11.01 -3.17 -25.61
N ASP A 354 -12.27 -3.15 -26.06
CA ASP A 354 -13.46 -3.04 -25.18
C ASP A 354 -14.22 -4.37 -25.02
N VAL A 355 -13.50 -5.48 -24.91
CA VAL A 355 -14.12 -6.75 -24.51
C VAL A 355 -14.31 -6.72 -22.98
N LEU A 356 -15.54 -6.91 -22.50
CA LEU A 356 -15.83 -7.14 -21.08
C LEU A 356 -15.04 -8.36 -20.59
N VAL A 357 -13.88 -8.11 -19.97
CA VAL A 357 -13.01 -9.16 -19.41
C VAL A 357 -13.57 -9.62 -18.07
N ASP A 358 -14.02 -8.68 -17.24
CA ASP A 358 -14.68 -8.94 -15.96
C ASP A 358 -15.61 -7.75 -15.62
N ILE A 359 -16.91 -8.05 -15.45
CA ILE A 359 -17.95 -7.03 -15.20
C ILE A 359 -17.65 -6.29 -13.88
N GLN A 360 -17.15 -6.98 -12.86
CA GLN A 360 -16.88 -6.37 -11.56
C GLN A 360 -15.71 -5.40 -11.63
N LEU A 361 -14.65 -5.77 -12.34
CA LEU A 361 -13.48 -4.89 -12.52
C LEU A 361 -13.87 -3.62 -13.31
N ASP A 362 -14.59 -3.78 -14.41
CA ASP A 362 -15.01 -2.63 -15.22
C ASP A 362 -16.00 -1.72 -14.48
N ALA A 363 -16.96 -2.30 -13.76
CA ALA A 363 -17.87 -1.54 -12.89
C ALA A 363 -17.10 -0.77 -11.80
N THR A 364 -16.05 -1.37 -11.24
CA THR A 364 -15.18 -0.72 -10.25
C THR A 364 -14.40 0.45 -10.86
N LYS A 365 -13.88 0.31 -12.09
CA LYS A 365 -13.23 1.43 -12.80
C LYS A 365 -14.18 2.61 -12.98
N ASP A 366 -15.42 2.35 -13.36
CA ASP A 366 -16.43 3.42 -13.55
C ASP A 366 -16.82 4.08 -12.22
N ILE A 367 -16.92 3.31 -11.13
CA ILE A 367 -17.11 3.85 -9.78
C ILE A 367 -15.95 4.76 -9.38
N ILE A 368 -14.70 4.36 -9.62
CA ILE A 368 -13.53 5.16 -9.25
C ILE A 368 -13.49 6.47 -10.04
N LYS A 369 -13.87 6.46 -11.32
CA LYS A 369 -14.02 7.70 -12.11
C LYS A 369 -15.08 8.64 -11.52
N LEU A 370 -16.22 8.10 -11.08
CA LEU A 370 -17.25 8.89 -10.39
C LEU A 370 -16.73 9.49 -9.08
N ILE A 371 -16.03 8.69 -8.27
CA ILE A 371 -15.39 9.14 -7.03
C ILE A 371 -14.37 10.25 -7.32
N ARG A 372 -13.53 10.11 -8.35
CA ARG A 372 -12.56 11.12 -8.73
C ARG A 372 -13.23 12.45 -9.10
N LYS A 373 -14.31 12.39 -9.89
CA LYS A 373 -15.10 13.57 -10.25
C LYS A 373 -15.74 14.24 -9.02
N GLU A 374 -16.28 13.45 -8.10
CA GLU A 374 -16.82 14.00 -6.84
C GLU A 374 -15.72 14.61 -5.97
N PHE A 375 -14.55 13.95 -5.86
CA PHE A 375 -13.41 14.44 -5.10
C PHE A 375 -12.91 15.80 -5.62
N ASP A 376 -12.81 15.97 -6.94
CA ASP A 376 -12.39 17.26 -7.52
C ASP A 376 -13.32 18.42 -7.16
N GLY A 377 -14.60 18.14 -6.89
CA GLY A 377 -15.57 19.12 -6.40
C GLY A 377 -15.53 19.40 -4.90
N VAL A 378 -14.99 18.48 -4.09
CA VAL A 378 -14.96 18.59 -2.61
C VAL A 378 -13.58 18.84 -2.05
N LYS A 379 -12.50 18.64 -2.82
CA LYS A 379 -11.13 18.70 -2.34
C LYS A 379 -10.79 19.98 -1.59
N SER A 380 -11.29 21.14 -2.02
CA SER A 380 -11.08 22.41 -1.31
C SER A 380 -11.61 22.35 0.12
N PHE A 381 -12.84 21.86 0.32
CA PHE A 381 -13.43 21.67 1.64
C PHE A 381 -12.68 20.64 2.48
N LEU A 382 -12.13 19.59 1.86
CA LEU A 382 -11.31 18.60 2.59
C LEU A 382 -10.00 19.18 3.08
N PHE A 383 -9.33 20.00 2.26
CA PHE A 383 -8.12 20.72 2.68
C PHE A 383 -8.42 21.71 3.80
N GLU A 384 -9.47 22.51 3.67
CA GLU A 384 -9.87 23.43 4.72
C GLU A 384 -10.24 22.67 6.01
N PHE A 385 -10.90 21.52 5.91
CA PHE A 385 -11.18 20.68 7.07
C PHE A 385 -9.93 20.13 7.76
N GLU A 386 -8.88 19.78 7.01
CA GLU A 386 -7.57 19.44 7.60
C GLU A 386 -6.93 20.64 8.28
N ASP A 387 -7.06 21.84 7.72
CA ASP A 387 -6.58 23.08 8.34
C ASP A 387 -7.36 23.42 9.63
N VAL A 388 -8.66 23.07 9.70
CA VAL A 388 -9.44 23.13 10.95
C VAL A 388 -8.83 22.19 11.99
N LYS A 389 -8.55 20.93 11.64
CA LYS A 389 -7.95 19.96 12.58
C LYS A 389 -6.60 20.44 13.09
N LYS A 390 -5.81 21.08 12.23
CA LYS A 390 -4.51 21.66 12.56
C LYS A 390 -4.63 23.01 13.30
N GLY A 391 -5.83 23.58 13.41
CA GLY A 391 -6.09 24.87 14.06
C GLY A 391 -5.39 26.04 13.36
N LYS A 392 -5.35 26.03 12.03
CA LYS A 392 -4.70 27.07 11.20
C LYS A 392 -5.66 28.16 10.73
N LEU A 393 -6.96 27.89 10.71
CA LEU A 393 -7.97 28.85 10.24
C LEU A 393 -8.35 29.82 11.36
N SER A 394 -8.66 31.06 10.97
CA SER A 394 -9.26 32.03 11.87
C SER A 394 -10.72 31.67 12.22
N GLU A 395 -11.26 32.24 13.30
CA GLU A 395 -12.67 32.02 13.68
C GLU A 395 -13.65 32.44 12.57
N GLU A 396 -13.37 33.54 11.87
CA GLU A 396 -14.20 34.01 10.76
C GLU A 396 -14.18 33.04 9.57
N GLU A 397 -13.03 32.44 9.28
CA GLU A 397 -12.90 31.44 8.21
C GLU A 397 -13.59 30.13 8.58
N PHE A 398 -13.52 29.74 9.85
CA PHE A 398 -14.22 28.57 10.39
C PHE A 398 -15.75 28.71 10.27
N ASP A 399 -16.30 29.88 10.66
CA ASP A 399 -17.74 30.14 10.55
C ASP A 399 -18.22 30.22 9.09
N LYS A 400 -17.38 30.76 8.19
CA LYS A 400 -17.63 30.75 6.74
C LYS A 400 -17.66 29.33 6.20
N LEU A 401 -16.74 28.46 6.65
CA LEU A 401 -16.69 27.07 6.22
C LEU A 401 -17.94 26.30 6.65
N ILE A 402 -18.40 26.48 7.90
CA ILE A 402 -19.66 25.89 8.37
C ILE A 402 -20.81 26.35 7.46
N SER A 403 -20.93 27.66 7.24
CA SER A 403 -22.00 28.23 6.42
C SER A 403 -21.96 27.74 4.96
N ALA A 404 -20.77 27.63 4.36
CA ALA A 404 -20.57 27.14 3.01
C ALA A 404 -20.88 25.64 2.87
N SER A 405 -20.51 24.85 3.88
CA SER A 405 -20.76 23.41 3.91
C SER A 405 -22.24 23.06 4.01
N GLU A 406 -23.08 23.98 4.52
CA GLU A 406 -24.54 23.81 4.64
C GLU A 406 -25.32 24.35 3.44
N SER A 407 -24.65 24.97 2.47
CA SER A 407 -25.33 25.50 1.29
C SER A 407 -26.01 24.37 0.50
N SER A 408 -27.23 24.64 0.00
CA SER A 408 -28.02 23.68 -0.78
C SER A 408 -27.39 23.26 -2.12
N GLN A 409 -26.29 23.92 -2.51
CA GLN A 409 -25.50 23.59 -3.69
C GLN A 409 -24.54 22.41 -3.41
N ASN A 410 -24.20 22.15 -2.16
CA ASN A 410 -23.23 21.14 -1.75
C ASN A 410 -23.89 19.82 -1.33
N ASN A 411 -24.39 19.07 -2.32
CA ASN A 411 -25.03 17.75 -2.10
C ASN A 411 -24.02 16.59 -2.03
N PHE A 412 -22.89 16.81 -1.37
CA PHE A 412 -21.88 15.78 -1.16
C PHE A 412 -22.18 15.02 0.12
N LEU A 413 -22.18 13.69 0.01
CA LEU A 413 -22.60 12.84 1.11
C LEU A 413 -21.61 12.92 2.28
N ILE A 414 -20.30 13.04 2.00
CA ILE A 414 -19.27 13.19 3.03
C ILE A 414 -19.44 14.45 3.88
N LEU A 415 -19.83 15.58 3.25
CA LEU A 415 -20.04 16.84 3.96
C LEU A 415 -21.20 16.72 4.93
N THR A 416 -22.34 16.23 4.43
CA THR A 416 -23.58 16.13 5.19
C THR A 416 -23.56 15.05 6.28
N SER A 417 -22.90 13.91 6.03
CA SER A 417 -22.94 12.76 6.94
C SER A 417 -21.83 12.74 7.99
N GLU A 418 -20.66 13.32 7.71
CA GLU A 418 -19.50 13.26 8.61
C GLU A 418 -18.91 14.62 8.95
N ILE A 419 -18.53 15.41 7.96
CA ILE A 419 -17.75 16.64 8.18
C ILE A 419 -18.58 17.68 8.96
N VAL A 420 -19.80 18.00 8.54
CA VAL A 420 -20.66 18.98 9.22
C VAL A 420 -20.99 18.57 10.66
N PRO A 421 -21.42 17.31 10.95
CA PRO A 421 -21.59 16.85 12.32
C PRO A 421 -20.33 16.95 13.18
N ILE A 422 -19.15 16.66 12.63
CA ILE A 422 -17.88 16.78 13.36
C ILE A 422 -17.54 18.24 13.64
N LEU A 423 -17.69 19.11 12.65
CA LEU A 423 -17.44 20.55 12.80
C LEU A 423 -18.33 21.16 13.87
N LYS A 424 -19.65 20.94 13.80
CA LYS A 424 -20.61 21.51 14.76
C LYS A 424 -20.56 20.86 16.13
N GLY A 425 -20.43 19.53 16.17
CA GLY A 425 -20.52 18.77 17.41
C GLY A 425 -19.22 18.77 18.21
N LYS A 426 -18.06 18.66 17.53
CA LYS A 426 -16.76 18.46 18.20
C LYS A 426 -15.86 19.69 18.16
N TYR A 427 -15.79 20.42 17.03
CA TYR A 427 -14.84 21.52 16.88
C TYR A 427 -15.42 22.87 17.31
N ALA A 428 -16.62 23.22 16.86
CA ALA A 428 -17.26 24.51 17.15
C ALA A 428 -17.26 24.93 18.64
N PRO A 429 -17.55 24.06 19.64
CA PRO A 429 -17.57 24.50 21.04
C PRO A 429 -16.18 24.85 21.61
N VAL A 430 -15.11 24.32 21.02
CA VAL A 430 -13.74 24.41 21.57
C VAL A 430 -12.74 25.04 20.61
N TYR A 431 -13.16 25.50 19.42
CA TYR A 431 -12.26 25.98 18.38
C TYR A 431 -11.44 27.19 18.80
N ASN A 432 -12.06 28.16 19.47
CA ASN A 432 -11.37 29.33 20.04
C ASN A 432 -10.24 28.91 20.98
N GLU A 433 -10.49 27.90 21.82
CA GLU A 433 -9.47 27.39 22.73
C GLU A 433 -8.33 26.69 21.99
N ILE A 434 -8.64 25.92 20.94
CA ILE A 434 -7.63 25.29 20.08
C ILE A 434 -6.70 26.35 19.47
N CYS A 435 -7.26 27.43 18.91
CA CYS A 435 -6.47 28.53 18.35
C CYS A 435 -5.58 29.17 19.41
N LYS A 436 -6.12 29.43 20.62
CA LYS A 436 -5.34 29.95 21.75
C LYS A 436 -4.21 29.02 22.17
N TYR A 437 -4.39 27.71 22.17
CA TYR A 437 -3.32 26.76 22.46
C TYR A 437 -2.24 26.81 21.38
N ASN A 438 -2.60 26.83 20.11
CA ASN A 438 -1.64 26.96 19.01
C ASN A 438 -0.84 28.27 19.10
N ASP A 439 -1.50 29.39 19.39
CA ASP A 439 -0.85 30.68 19.58
C ASP A 439 0.13 30.65 20.75
N LYS A 440 -0.31 30.15 21.91
CA LYS A 440 0.56 29.98 23.09
C LYS A 440 1.76 29.10 22.78
N ILE A 441 1.54 27.95 22.13
CA ILE A 441 2.63 27.04 21.72
C ILE A 441 3.59 27.77 20.80
N SER A 442 3.11 28.57 19.84
CA SER A 442 3.94 29.28 18.86
C SER A 442 4.81 30.38 19.49
N ILE A 443 4.31 31.06 20.53
CA ILE A 443 4.96 32.21 21.17
C ILE A 443 5.92 31.75 22.29
N THR A 444 5.57 30.70 23.02
CA THR A 444 6.32 30.29 24.21
C THR A 444 7.68 29.68 23.86
N THR A 445 8.75 30.24 24.43
CA THR A 445 10.12 29.70 24.39
C THR A 445 10.54 29.02 25.68
N ASP A 446 9.75 29.14 26.76
CA ASP A 446 10.06 28.55 28.06
C ASP A 446 9.57 27.09 28.18
N PHE A 447 10.49 26.22 28.58
CA PHE A 447 10.31 24.78 28.75
C PHE A 447 9.25 24.46 29.82
N LYS A 448 9.21 25.21 30.93
CA LYS A 448 8.28 24.93 32.04
C LYS A 448 6.83 25.21 31.65
N THR A 449 6.59 26.29 30.91
CA THR A 449 5.27 26.64 30.40
C THR A 449 4.75 25.63 29.37
N LEU A 450 5.58 25.14 28.46
CA LEU A 450 5.18 24.09 27.50
C LEU A 450 4.86 22.77 28.20
N LYS A 451 5.62 22.41 29.24
CA LYS A 451 5.32 21.22 30.06
C LYS A 451 4.01 21.36 30.83
N SER A 452 3.73 22.54 31.38
CA SER A 452 2.45 22.81 32.04
C SER A 452 1.26 22.70 31.07
N ILE A 453 1.39 23.22 29.84
CA ILE A 453 0.36 23.10 28.81
C ILE A 453 0.16 21.63 28.41
N LYS A 454 1.25 20.86 28.30
CA LYS A 454 1.21 19.42 28.02
C LYS A 454 0.45 18.65 29.11
N ASP A 455 0.75 18.95 30.36
CA ASP A 455 0.11 18.29 31.52
C ASP A 455 -1.38 18.68 31.62
N GLU A 456 -1.74 19.93 31.29
CA GLU A 456 -3.13 20.39 31.21
C GLU A 456 -3.91 19.68 30.09
N LEU A 457 -3.33 19.61 28.88
CA LEU A 457 -3.94 18.94 27.72
C LEU A 457 -4.14 17.43 27.92
N ALA A 458 -3.33 16.79 28.78
CA ALA A 458 -3.47 15.37 29.09
C ALA A 458 -4.84 15.03 29.71
N TYR A 459 -5.48 15.99 30.39
CA TYR A 459 -6.78 15.81 31.06
C TYR A 459 -7.96 16.41 30.28
N ARG A 460 -7.73 17.15 29.18
CA ARG A 460 -8.77 17.76 28.34
C ARG A 460 -9.22 16.79 27.23
N TYR A 461 -10.13 15.88 27.57
CA TYR A 461 -10.71 14.89 26.64
C TYR A 461 -11.71 15.48 25.64
N ASP A 462 -12.17 16.71 25.89
CA ASP A 462 -13.10 17.47 25.07
C ASP A 462 -12.45 18.03 23.80
N ILE A 463 -11.12 18.17 23.76
CA ILE A 463 -10.39 18.69 22.60
C ILE A 463 -10.18 17.57 21.55
N PRO A 464 -10.80 17.67 20.35
CA PRO A 464 -10.75 16.61 19.35
C PRO A 464 -9.37 16.40 18.73
N ASN A 465 -8.55 17.46 18.61
CA ASN A 465 -7.21 17.43 18.02
C ASN A 465 -6.07 17.33 19.05
N ARG A 466 -6.36 16.88 20.27
CA ARG A 466 -5.39 16.80 21.38
C ARG A 466 -4.07 16.10 21.00
N ALA A 467 -4.14 15.03 20.21
CA ALA A 467 -2.97 14.22 19.86
C ALA A 467 -2.01 15.02 18.97
N TYR A 468 -2.56 15.78 18.02
CA TYR A 468 -1.79 16.66 17.15
C TYR A 468 -1.13 17.80 17.94
N ILE A 469 -1.88 18.47 18.82
CA ILE A 469 -1.34 19.53 19.68
C ILE A 469 -0.24 18.97 20.60
N PHE A 470 -0.45 17.76 21.16
CA PHE A 470 0.55 17.09 21.99
C PHE A 470 1.83 16.78 21.23
N GLU A 471 1.72 16.30 19.98
CA GLU A 471 2.86 16.02 19.12
C GLU A 471 3.66 17.30 18.81
N GLN A 472 2.97 18.40 18.49
CA GLN A 472 3.63 19.69 18.29
C GLN A 472 4.37 20.18 19.55
N ILE A 473 3.78 20.01 20.74
CA ILE A 473 4.44 20.36 21.99
C ILE A 473 5.67 19.46 22.21
N VAL A 474 5.57 18.16 21.94
CA VAL A 474 6.71 17.24 22.07
C VAL A 474 7.84 17.61 21.10
N GLN A 475 7.53 17.89 19.83
CA GLN A 475 8.51 18.35 18.86
C GLN A 475 9.19 19.65 19.32
N ARG A 476 8.41 20.62 19.81
CA ARG A 476 8.96 21.89 20.31
C ARG A 476 9.79 21.72 21.58
N LEU A 477 9.38 20.85 22.49
CA LEU A 477 10.16 20.48 23.68
C LEU A 477 11.50 19.83 23.28
N ARG A 478 11.51 18.94 22.28
CA ARG A 478 12.74 18.35 21.73
C ARG A 478 13.66 19.42 21.15
N VAL A 479 13.13 20.36 20.36
CA VAL A 479 13.91 21.49 19.81
C VAL A 479 14.50 22.36 20.92
N LEU A 480 13.76 22.61 22.01
CA LEU A 480 14.25 23.41 23.14
C LEU A 480 15.23 22.66 24.05
N GLN A 481 15.17 21.33 24.11
CA GLN A 481 16.13 20.48 24.84
C GLN A 481 17.38 20.16 24.03
N SER A 482 17.35 20.37 22.71
CA SER A 482 18.45 20.06 21.83
C SER A 482 19.59 21.06 21.95
N ASN A 483 20.81 20.55 22.05
CA ASN A 483 22.03 21.35 21.93
C ASN A 483 22.54 21.29 20.49
N GLU A 484 23.16 22.37 20.04
CA GLU A 484 23.76 22.46 18.70
C GLU A 484 25.24 22.11 18.76
N TYR A 485 25.64 21.16 17.91
CA TYR A 485 27.02 20.69 17.78
C TYR A 485 27.45 20.74 16.32
N THR A 486 28.73 21.02 16.10
CA THR A 486 29.34 21.03 14.76
C THR A 486 30.52 20.06 14.74
N PHE A 487 30.50 19.11 13.81
CA PHE A 487 31.54 18.10 13.63
C PHE A 487 32.21 18.27 12.26
N THR A 488 33.52 18.06 12.16
CA THR A 488 34.26 18.20 10.90
C THR A 488 34.86 16.87 10.49
N LEU A 489 34.26 16.23 9.47
CA LEU A 489 34.63 14.89 9.03
C LEU A 489 35.29 14.90 7.65
N THR A 490 36.13 13.90 7.38
CA THR A 490 36.76 13.66 6.07
C THR A 490 36.02 12.61 5.24
N ASP A 491 36.26 12.56 3.94
CA ASP A 491 35.66 11.54 3.05
C ASP A 491 35.94 10.09 3.50
N GLU A 492 37.10 9.82 4.08
CA GLU A 492 37.48 8.49 4.59
C GLU A 492 36.67 8.13 5.83
N SER A 493 36.51 9.09 6.74
CA SER A 493 35.71 8.97 7.97
C SER A 493 34.22 8.75 7.71
N ILE A 494 33.68 9.35 6.63
CA ILE A 494 32.28 9.15 6.23
C ILE A 494 32.10 7.75 5.61
N LYS A 495 33.08 7.27 4.85
CA LYS A 495 33.03 5.94 4.22
C LYS A 495 33.18 4.79 5.22
N SER A 496 33.85 5.01 6.34
CA SER A 496 34.07 3.97 7.35
C SER A 496 32.82 3.61 8.16
N VAL A 497 31.77 4.43 8.12
CA VAL A 497 30.54 4.21 8.88
C VAL A 497 29.33 4.15 7.96
N ASP A 498 28.79 2.93 7.76
CA ASP A 498 27.71 2.66 6.82
C ASP A 498 26.43 3.46 7.10
N SER A 499 26.12 3.74 8.38
CA SER A 499 24.91 4.50 8.75
C SER A 499 24.96 5.95 8.24
N ILE A 500 26.07 6.66 8.47
CA ILE A 500 26.27 8.04 7.97
C ILE A 500 26.42 8.03 6.45
N ARG A 501 27.16 7.06 5.89
CA ARG A 501 27.32 6.91 4.45
C ARG A 501 25.97 6.76 3.74
N ASN A 502 25.09 5.90 4.26
CA ASN A 502 23.77 5.68 3.69
C ASN A 502 22.89 6.93 3.79
N LEU A 503 22.94 7.67 4.90
CA LEU A 503 22.25 8.95 5.04
C LEU A 503 22.74 10.00 4.02
N VAL A 504 24.05 10.10 3.81
CA VAL A 504 24.63 11.01 2.82
C VAL A 504 24.29 10.58 1.39
N LEU A 505 24.33 9.27 1.08
CA LEU A 505 23.98 8.75 -0.24
C LEU A 505 22.51 8.92 -0.59
N LYS A 506 21.60 8.85 0.39
CA LYS A 506 20.16 9.12 0.18
C LYS A 506 19.92 10.51 -0.41
N VAL A 507 20.62 11.52 0.10
CA VAL A 507 20.43 12.91 -0.34
C VAL A 507 21.39 13.27 -1.47
N GLN A 508 22.54 12.59 -1.55
CA GLN A 508 23.56 12.80 -2.57
C GLN A 508 24.04 11.46 -3.16
N PRO A 509 23.30 10.89 -4.13
CA PRO A 509 23.63 9.59 -4.72
C PRO A 509 24.98 9.57 -5.46
N ASN A 510 25.51 10.75 -5.83
CA ASN A 510 26.81 10.91 -6.51
C ASN A 510 27.96 11.31 -5.56
N PHE A 511 27.86 11.04 -4.26
CA PHE A 511 28.94 11.29 -3.30
C PHE A 511 30.22 10.49 -3.65
N PRO A 512 31.42 11.10 -3.72
CA PRO A 512 31.78 12.50 -3.45
C PRO A 512 31.91 13.40 -4.71
N LYS A 513 31.52 12.95 -5.91
CA LYS A 513 31.92 13.55 -7.20
C LYS A 513 31.11 14.77 -7.70
N ARG A 514 29.94 15.07 -7.14
CA ARG A 514 29.18 16.31 -7.44
C ARG A 514 28.84 17.03 -6.15
N VAL A 515 29.62 18.03 -5.79
CA VAL A 515 29.35 18.87 -4.63
C VAL A 515 29.00 20.29 -5.10
N THR A 516 27.79 20.74 -4.81
CA THR A 516 27.49 22.17 -4.75
C THR A 516 28.21 22.71 -3.51
N MET A 517 29.40 23.30 -3.71
CA MET A 517 30.12 23.93 -2.59
C MET A 517 29.20 24.96 -1.89
N PHE A 518 29.29 25.03 -0.57
CA PHE A 518 28.65 26.05 0.28
C PHE A 518 27.12 25.98 0.51
N LYS A 519 26.40 24.96 0.04
CA LYS A 519 24.98 24.78 0.40
C LYS A 519 24.82 23.82 1.59
N LYS A 520 24.07 24.24 2.63
CA LYS A 520 23.66 23.37 3.75
C LYS A 520 22.57 22.43 3.23
N ILE A 521 22.79 21.12 3.34
CA ILE A 521 21.88 20.07 2.89
C ILE A 521 21.32 19.37 4.13
N PRO A 522 20.01 19.41 4.38
CA PRO A 522 19.40 18.67 5.48
C PRO A 522 19.44 17.17 5.20
N LEU A 523 19.86 16.38 6.19
CA LEU A 523 19.89 14.92 6.18
C LEU A 523 18.76 14.33 7.04
N MET A 524 18.47 14.97 8.18
CA MET A 524 17.41 14.61 9.13
C MET A 524 16.78 15.88 9.70
N ASP A 525 15.50 15.81 10.07
CA ASP A 525 14.73 16.94 10.61
C ASP A 525 13.86 16.46 11.79
N PHE A 526 13.66 17.31 12.79
CA PHE A 526 12.86 17.02 13.99
C PHE A 526 11.39 16.67 13.70
N ASN A 527 10.92 16.98 12.49
CA ASN A 527 9.59 16.60 12.05
C ASN A 527 9.42 15.08 11.94
N ASN A 528 10.46 14.36 11.53
CA ASN A 528 10.42 12.91 11.30
C ASN A 528 11.40 12.12 12.19
N ASP A 529 12.46 12.75 12.67
CA ASP A 529 13.57 12.11 13.36
C ASP A 529 13.79 12.65 14.79
N GLU A 530 14.57 11.93 15.61
CA GLU A 530 14.91 12.35 16.98
C GLU A 530 15.93 13.51 17.04
N CYS A 531 16.53 13.88 15.91
CA CYS A 531 17.52 14.94 15.78
C CYS A 531 17.46 15.63 14.41
N GLU A 532 17.86 16.89 14.35
CA GLU A 532 18.15 17.58 13.09
C GLU A 532 19.63 17.37 12.75
N LEU A 533 19.89 16.90 11.53
CA LEU A 533 21.25 16.72 11.02
C LEU A 533 21.33 17.36 9.65
N ALA A 534 22.32 18.21 9.43
CA ALA A 534 22.58 18.80 8.13
C ALA A 534 24.07 18.78 7.83
N ILE A 535 24.41 18.67 6.54
CA ILE A 535 25.78 18.60 6.08
C ILE A 535 26.12 19.79 5.17
N LYS A 536 27.36 20.26 5.23
CA LYS A 536 27.90 21.29 4.36
C LYS A 536 29.32 20.94 3.95
N CYS A 537 29.63 21.03 2.67
CA CYS A 537 31.01 20.89 2.21
C CYS A 537 31.77 22.21 2.39
N ILE A 538 32.92 22.14 3.07
CA ILE A 538 33.81 23.30 3.32
C ILE A 538 34.92 23.35 2.28
N SER A 539 35.53 22.20 1.98
CA SER A 539 36.60 22.03 0.99
C SER A 539 36.54 20.62 0.41
N GLN A 540 37.20 20.37 -0.74
CA GLN A 540 37.29 19.02 -1.30
C GLN A 540 37.77 18.02 -0.23
N GLY A 541 36.94 17.02 0.06
CA GLY A 541 37.22 15.98 1.06
C GLY A 541 36.96 16.35 2.54
N LYS A 542 36.41 17.53 2.84
CA LYS A 542 36.03 17.95 4.21
C LYS A 542 34.58 18.43 4.30
N TRP A 543 33.87 17.91 5.30
CA TRP A 543 32.45 18.13 5.52
C TRP A 543 32.18 18.57 6.95
N GLU A 544 31.36 19.60 7.09
CA GLU A 544 30.80 20.06 8.36
C GLU A 544 29.42 19.42 8.55
N PHE A 545 29.24 18.70 9.65
CA PHE A 545 27.95 18.19 10.09
C PHE A 545 27.42 19.08 11.22
N TYR A 546 26.27 19.70 10.98
CA TYR A 546 25.51 20.43 11.98
C TYR A 546 24.49 19.46 12.57
N PHE A 547 24.72 19.05 13.81
CA PHE A 547 23.82 18.19 14.56
C PHE A 547 23.11 19.02 15.62
N LYS A 548 21.80 18.83 15.75
CA LYS A 548 21.00 19.42 16.79
C LYS A 548 20.16 18.32 17.43
N GLY A 549 20.43 18.03 18.70
CA GLY A 549 19.80 16.92 19.44
C GLY A 549 20.39 16.74 20.83
N GLU A 550 19.98 15.69 21.54
CA GLU A 550 20.57 15.30 22.83
C GLU A 550 21.87 14.49 22.64
N GLU A 551 22.82 14.60 23.58
CA GLU A 551 24.08 13.83 23.57
C GLU A 551 23.89 12.31 23.75
N THR A 552 22.71 11.90 24.19
CA THR A 552 22.30 10.49 24.34
C THR A 552 21.98 9.83 23.00
N ASN A 553 21.71 10.61 21.95
CA ASN A 553 21.32 10.14 20.62
C ASN A 553 22.45 9.32 19.97
N ILE A 554 22.08 8.22 19.33
CA ILE A 554 23.01 7.29 18.65
C ILE A 554 23.83 8.03 17.59
N ILE A 555 23.22 8.97 16.85
CA ILE A 555 23.88 9.72 15.79
C ILE A 555 24.90 10.71 16.36
N TYR A 556 24.61 11.33 17.50
CA TYR A 556 25.58 12.17 18.21
C TYR A 556 26.82 11.37 18.62
N LYS A 557 26.63 10.20 19.23
CA LYS A 557 27.74 9.32 19.65
C LYS A 557 28.61 8.91 18.47
N ILE A 558 27.98 8.47 17.39
CA ILE A 558 28.70 8.09 16.17
C ILE A 558 29.49 9.29 15.61
N LEU A 559 28.89 10.49 15.51
CA LEU A 559 29.60 11.67 15.00
C LEU A 559 30.74 12.11 15.93
N SER A 560 30.54 12.02 17.24
CA SER A 560 31.56 12.33 18.26
C SER A 560 32.72 11.35 18.22
N ASP A 561 32.45 10.04 18.08
CA ASP A 561 33.46 8.98 18.05
C ASP A 561 34.35 9.04 16.80
N ILE A 562 33.81 9.57 15.68
CA ILE A 562 34.55 9.71 14.42
C ILE A 562 35.34 11.04 14.36
N ASN A 563 34.88 12.06 15.09
CA ASN A 563 35.48 13.39 15.10
C ASN A 563 36.63 13.53 16.14
N GLY A 564 36.70 12.63 17.12
CA GLY A 564 37.82 12.49 18.07
C GLY A 564 38.93 11.62 17.52
#